data_AF-A0A172QTK5-F1
#
_entry.id   AF-A0A172QTK5-F1
#
_cell.length_a   1.000
_cell.length_b   1.000
_cell.length_c   1.000
_cell.angle_alpha   90.00
_cell.angle_beta   90.00
_cell.angle_gamma   90.00
#
_symmetry.space_group_name_H-M   'P 1'
#
loop_
_entity.id
_entity.type
_entity.pdbx_description
1 polymer ?
#
loop_
_entity_poly.entity_id
_entity_poly.type
_entity_poly.pdbx_seq_one_letter_code
_entity_poly.pdbx_strand_id
1 'polypeptide(L)'
;MGFGGALYKTEKDGRPWVPPWWFSFVVLPVMVVASFYISQVTGWRGVASLSVEGVSWSEVSSEGIFLYVVQYLGFYYVLVLPIFLVRRYLWAKRENQEDL
;
A
#
# COMPACT_ATOMS: atom_id res chain seq x y z
N MET A 1 6.37 -5.18 10.20
CA MET A 1 5.07 -5.90 10.20
C MET A 1 4.62 -6.04 8.76
N GLY A 2 4.48 -7.27 8.25
CA GLY A 2 4.08 -7.52 6.86
C GLY A 2 2.58 -7.34 6.61
N PHE A 3 2.18 -7.45 5.35
CA PHE A 3 0.81 -7.25 4.87
C PHE A 3 -0.22 -8.15 5.58
N GLY A 4 0.14 -9.42 5.85
CA GLY A 4 -0.70 -10.34 6.63
C GLY A 4 -0.98 -9.86 8.05
N GLY A 5 0.00 -9.23 8.72
CA GLY A 5 -0.18 -8.69 10.06
C GLY A 5 -1.16 -7.52 10.12
N ALA A 6 -1.27 -6.73 9.05
CA ALA A 6 -2.26 -5.66 8.94
C ALA A 6 -3.68 -6.22 8.77
N LEU A 7 -3.84 -7.33 8.04
CA LEU A 7 -5.13 -7.97 7.81
C LEU A 7 -5.73 -8.63 9.06
N TYR A 8 -4.90 -9.07 10.02
CA TYR A 8 -5.39 -9.61 11.29
C TYR A 8 -5.56 -8.53 12.37
N LYS A 9 -5.13 -7.30 12.11
CA LYS A 9 -5.22 -6.20 13.07
C LYS A 9 -6.67 -5.76 13.31
N THR A 10 -6.95 -5.41 14.55
CA THR A 10 -8.22 -4.83 15.02
C THR A 10 -7.98 -3.49 15.71
N GLU A 11 -9.00 -2.64 15.73
CA GLU A 11 -9.07 -1.41 16.52
C GLU A 11 -9.33 -1.75 18.01
N LYS A 12 -9.21 -0.76 18.90
CA LYS A 12 -9.34 -0.96 20.36
C LYS A 12 -10.73 -1.47 20.79
N ASP A 13 -11.71 -1.25 19.95
CA ASP A 13 -13.11 -1.65 20.08
C ASP A 13 -13.41 -3.01 19.41
N GLY A 14 -12.39 -3.72 18.92
CA GLY A 14 -12.54 -5.03 18.26
C GLY A 14 -12.86 -4.95 16.78
N ARG A 15 -13.08 -3.76 16.22
CA ARG A 15 -13.41 -3.58 14.79
C ARG A 15 -12.24 -3.98 13.91
N PRO A 16 -12.47 -4.54 12.71
CA PRO A 16 -11.41 -4.69 11.71
C PRO A 16 -10.72 -3.36 11.45
N TRP A 17 -9.39 -3.35 11.61
CA TRP A 17 -8.61 -2.15 11.35
C TRP A 17 -8.63 -1.80 9.86
N VAL A 18 -8.73 -0.51 9.55
CA VAL A 18 -8.64 0.03 8.19
C VAL A 18 -7.56 1.10 8.15
N PRO A 19 -6.75 1.18 7.07
CA PRO A 19 -5.78 2.26 6.92
C PRO A 19 -6.46 3.64 7.02
N PRO A 20 -5.91 4.58 7.81
CA PRO A 20 -6.41 5.94 7.83
C PRO A 20 -6.40 6.58 6.44
N TRP A 21 -7.35 7.48 6.17
CA TRP A 21 -7.46 8.13 4.86
C TRP A 21 -6.18 8.91 4.50
N TRP A 22 -5.61 9.66 5.45
CA TRP A 22 -4.40 10.46 5.22
C TRP A 22 -3.20 9.57 4.88
N PHE A 23 -3.13 8.35 5.44
CA PHE A 23 -2.10 7.39 5.08
C PHE A 23 -2.30 6.94 3.63
N SER A 24 -3.52 6.52 3.28
CA SER A 24 -3.84 5.98 1.96
C SER A 24 -3.71 6.99 0.83
N PHE A 25 -4.01 8.28 1.08
CA PHE A 25 -4.09 9.30 0.03
C PHE A 25 -2.98 10.34 0.05
N VAL A 26 -2.17 10.41 1.12
CA VAL A 26 -1.04 11.36 1.21
C VAL A 26 0.27 10.62 1.38
N VAL A 27 0.39 9.85 2.46
CA VAL A 27 1.68 9.22 2.79
C VAL A 27 2.05 8.13 1.80
N LEU A 28 1.11 7.24 1.45
CA LEU A 28 1.39 6.16 0.53
C LEU A 28 1.81 6.67 -0.87
N PRO A 29 1.10 7.61 -1.52
CA PRO A 29 1.57 8.19 -2.77
C PRO A 29 2.98 8.78 -2.70
N VAL A 30 3.29 9.55 -1.65
CA VAL A 30 4.63 10.12 -1.45
C VAL A 30 5.68 9.00 -1.28
N MET A 31 5.36 7.95 -0.53
CA MET A 31 6.24 6.80 -0.34
C MET A 31 6.49 6.03 -1.64
N VAL A 32 5.48 5.88 -2.50
CA VAL A 32 5.62 5.20 -3.80
C VAL A 32 6.54 6.01 -4.71
N VAL A 33 6.38 7.34 -4.74
CA VAL A 33 7.28 8.23 -5.48
C VAL A 33 8.71 8.14 -4.95
N ALA A 34 8.91 8.22 -3.64
CA ALA A 34 10.24 8.08 -3.03
C ALA A 34 10.87 6.71 -3.34
N SER A 35 10.07 5.64 -3.29
CA SER A 35 10.52 4.27 -3.58
C SER A 35 11.00 4.13 -5.02
N PHE A 36 10.36 4.82 -5.98
CA PHE A 36 10.83 4.85 -7.36
C PHE A 36 12.27 5.40 -7.48
N TYR A 37 12.56 6.54 -6.86
CA TYR A 37 13.91 7.12 -6.89
C TYR A 37 14.93 6.25 -6.14
N ILE A 38 14.57 5.74 -4.96
CA ILE A 38 15.45 4.87 -4.16
C ILE A 38 15.76 3.57 -4.92
N SER A 39 14.79 3.00 -5.64
CA SER A 39 14.98 1.78 -6.44
C SER A 39 16.01 1.95 -7.55
N GLN A 40 16.13 3.15 -8.13
CA GLN A 40 17.13 3.44 -9.16
C GLN A 40 18.52 3.55 -8.55
N VAL A 41 18.64 4.20 -7.39
CA VAL A 41 19.93 4.39 -6.71
C VAL A 41 20.47 3.09 -6.13
N THR A 42 19.59 2.28 -5.56
CA THR A 42 19.96 1.01 -4.92
C THR A 42 20.00 -0.16 -5.89
N GLY A 43 19.44 0.01 -7.10
CA GLY A 43 19.22 -1.09 -8.04
C GLY A 43 18.15 -2.10 -7.60
N TRP A 44 17.52 -1.87 -6.44
CA TRP A 44 16.53 -2.77 -5.86
C TRP A 44 15.16 -2.55 -6.47
N ARG A 45 14.67 -3.53 -7.26
CA ARG A 45 13.38 -3.45 -7.97
C ARG A 45 12.23 -4.18 -7.28
N GLY A 46 12.41 -4.55 -6.01
CA GLY A 46 11.46 -5.34 -5.24
C GLY A 46 11.83 -6.83 -5.19
N VAL A 47 10.92 -7.64 -4.64
CA VAL A 47 11.18 -9.06 -4.35
C VAL A 47 10.98 -9.97 -5.57
N ALA A 48 10.19 -9.53 -6.54
CA ALA A 48 9.80 -10.33 -7.71
C ALA A 48 10.62 -10.03 -8.97
N SER A 49 11.67 -9.23 -8.87
CA SER A 49 12.49 -8.78 -9.99
C SER A 49 13.97 -8.92 -9.65
N LEU A 50 14.78 -9.18 -10.68
CA LEU A 50 16.24 -9.17 -10.52
C LEU A 50 16.69 -7.75 -10.21
N SER A 51 17.55 -7.63 -9.18
CA SER A 51 18.27 -6.39 -8.93
C SER A 51 19.15 -6.05 -10.12
N VAL A 52 19.20 -4.76 -10.45
CA VAL A 52 20.13 -4.22 -11.44
C VAL A 52 21.20 -3.41 -10.74
N GLU A 53 22.26 -3.03 -11.45
CA GLU A 53 23.20 -2.07 -10.91
C GLU A 53 22.49 -0.73 -10.69
N GLY A 54 22.65 -0.17 -9.49
CA GLY A 54 22.10 1.13 -9.15
C GLY A 54 22.88 2.26 -9.80
N VAL A 55 22.22 3.39 -10.04
CA VAL A 55 22.86 4.58 -10.63
C VAL A 55 23.12 5.65 -9.57
N SER A 56 24.05 6.57 -9.84
CA SER A 56 24.29 7.71 -8.95
C SER A 56 23.09 8.66 -8.92
N TRP A 57 22.91 9.43 -7.84
CA TRP A 57 21.81 10.41 -7.74
C TRP A 57 21.76 11.41 -8.91
N SER A 58 22.91 11.75 -9.50
CA SER A 58 23.02 12.63 -10.66
C SER A 58 22.49 12.03 -11.96
N GLU A 59 22.39 10.70 -12.03
CA GLU A 59 21.97 9.94 -13.21
C GLU A 59 20.52 9.43 -13.09
N VAL A 60 19.87 9.68 -11.95
CA VAL A 60 18.50 9.25 -11.72
C VAL A 60 17.55 9.98 -12.67
N SER A 61 16.70 9.20 -13.35
CA SER A 61 15.72 9.72 -14.30
C SER A 61 14.30 9.61 -13.76
N SER A 62 13.40 10.48 -14.22
CA SER A 62 11.96 10.37 -13.96
C SER A 62 11.23 9.53 -15.02
N GLU A 63 11.96 8.95 -15.98
CA GLU A 63 11.38 8.13 -17.03
C GLU A 63 10.65 6.91 -16.44
N GLY A 64 9.38 6.72 -16.82
CA GLY A 64 8.57 5.61 -16.32
C GLY A 64 7.97 5.82 -14.92
N ILE A 65 8.20 6.96 -14.25
CA ILE A 65 7.64 7.25 -12.93
C ILE A 65 6.11 7.15 -12.92
N PHE A 66 5.45 7.63 -13.98
CA PHE A 66 4.00 7.61 -14.07
C PHE A 66 3.47 6.17 -14.08
N LEU A 67 4.06 5.30 -14.92
CA LEU A 67 3.67 3.90 -15.00
C LEU A 67 3.91 3.18 -13.67
N TYR A 68 5.06 3.42 -13.04
CA TYR A 68 5.40 2.84 -11.73
C TYR A 68 4.39 3.25 -10.65
N VAL A 69 4.09 4.55 -10.54
CA VAL A 69 3.15 5.09 -9.55
C VAL A 69 1.75 4.56 -9.80
N VAL A 70 1.28 4.57 -11.06
CA VAL A 70 -0.05 4.05 -11.42
C VAL A 70 -0.16 2.56 -11.12
N GLN A 71 0.87 1.77 -11.39
CA GLN A 71 0.86 0.33 -11.08
C GLN A 71 0.74 0.07 -9.57
N TYR A 72 1.57 0.72 -8.76
CA TYR A 72 1.56 0.53 -7.30
C TYR A 72 0.30 1.06 -6.64
N LEU A 73 -0.11 2.29 -6.98
CA LEU A 73 -1.31 2.89 -6.42
C LEU A 73 -2.58 2.22 -6.95
N GLY A 74 -2.60 1.82 -8.22
CA GLY A 74 -3.68 1.05 -8.81
C GLY A 74 -3.86 -0.28 -8.09
N PHE A 75 -2.79 -1.04 -7.89
CA PHE A 75 -2.83 -2.27 -7.09
C PHE A 75 -3.38 -2.01 -5.68
N TYR A 76 -2.90 -0.95 -5.01
CA TYR A 76 -3.35 -0.62 -3.66
C TYR A 76 -4.84 -0.24 -3.61
N TYR A 77 -5.29 0.68 -4.46
CA TYR A 77 -6.66 1.16 -4.40
C TYR A 77 -7.69 0.16 -4.95
N VAL A 78 -7.30 -0.71 -5.89
CA VAL A 78 -8.21 -1.68 -6.51
C VAL A 78 -8.28 -3.00 -5.74
N LEU A 79 -7.16 -3.44 -5.14
CA LEU A 79 -7.12 -4.75 -4.47
C LEU A 79 -6.94 -4.61 -2.96
N VAL A 80 -5.98 -3.81 -2.52
CA VAL A 80 -5.61 -3.77 -1.10
C VAL A 80 -6.67 -3.06 -0.25
N LEU A 81 -6.95 -1.80 -0.55
CA LEU A 81 -7.86 -0.96 0.23
C LEU A 81 -9.28 -1.55 0.29
N PRO A 82 -9.87 -2.07 -0.81
CA PRO A 82 -11.19 -2.66 -0.77
C PRO A 82 -11.31 -3.87 0.16
N ILE A 83 -10.27 -4.69 0.30
CA ILE A 83 -10.28 -5.82 1.25
C ILE A 83 -10.52 -5.33 2.68
N PHE A 84 -9.82 -4.27 3.10
CA PHE A 84 -9.99 -3.68 4.43
C PHE A 84 -11.40 -3.11 4.62
N LEU A 85 -11.92 -2.41 3.62
CA LEU A 85 -13.25 -1.80 3.67
C LEU A 85 -14.36 -2.86 3.70
N VAL A 86 -14.29 -3.87 2.84
CA VAL A 86 -15.26 -4.98 2.79
C VAL A 86 -15.25 -5.75 4.11
N ARG A 87 -14.08 -6.03 4.68
CA ARG A 87 -13.97 -6.70 5.99
C ARG A 87 -14.67 -5.90 7.10
N ARG A 88 -14.44 -4.58 7.16
CA ARG A 88 -15.10 -3.70 8.14
C ARG A 88 -16.61 -3.65 7.90
N TYR A 89 -17.04 -3.59 6.65
CA TYR A 89 -18.45 -3.59 6.28
C TYR A 89 -19.17 -4.88 6.69
N LEU A 90 -18.59 -6.04 6.40
CA LEU A 90 -19.16 -7.35 6.78
C LEU A 90 -19.22 -7.53 8.29
N TRP A 91 -18.23 -7.03 9.02
CA TRP A 91 -18.23 -7.04 10.48
C TRP A 91 -19.36 -6.19 11.05
N ALA A 92 -19.51 -4.94 10.58
CA ALA A 92 -20.58 -4.04 11.02
C ALA A 92 -21.97 -4.59 10.66
N LYS A 93 -22.11 -5.27 9.52
CA LYS A 93 -23.36 -5.95 9.15
C LYS A 93 -23.71 -7.09 10.11
N ARG A 94 -22.71 -7.83 10.62
CA ARG A 94 -22.94 -8.93 11.57
C ARG A 94 -23.36 -8.40 12.94
N GLU A 95 -22.68 -7.37 13.45
CA GLU A 95 -23.01 -6.74 14.74
C GLU A 95 -24.47 -6.26 14.75
N ASN A 96 -24.89 -5.52 13.72
CA ASN A 96 -26.28 -5.07 13.59
C ASN A 96 -27.34 -6.18 13.47
N GLN A 97 -26.94 -7.42 13.13
CA GLN A 97 -27.86 -8.57 13.09
C GLN A 97 -27.96 -9.31 14.42
N GLU A 98 -26.96 -9.18 15.30
CA GLU A 98 -26.96 -9.79 16.64
C GLU A 98 -27.73 -8.91 17.66
N ASP A 99 -27.90 -7.62 17.37
CA ASP A 99 -28.64 -6.66 18.19
C ASP A 99 -30.17 -6.61 17.91
N LEU A 100 -30.68 -7.41 16.97
CA LEU A 100 -32.10 -7.53 16.58
C LEU A 100 -32.74 -8.81 17.14
#